data_AF-A0A960IDH1-F1
#
_entry.id   AF-A0A960IDH1-F1
#
_cell.length_a   1.000
_cell.length_b   1.000
_cell.length_c   1.000
_cell.angle_alpha   90.00
_cell.angle_beta   90.00
_cell.angle_gamma   90.00
#
_symmetry.space_group_name_H-M   'P 1'
#
loop_
_entity.id
_entity.type
_entity.pdbx_description
1 polymer ?
#
loop_
_entity_poly.entity_id
_entity_poly.type
_entity_poly.pdbx_seq_one_letter_code
_entity_poly.pdbx_strand_id
1 'polypeptide(L)'
;MIPDPATRACITADEAFAELGIDRTTGYRAIKEGTFPVPVIRVGRLIRVPTAALRRLLDADDDDLENPTVTDHYDDDPTTEMPASPALRLVPRPELA
;
A
#
# COMPACT_ATOMS: atom_id res chain seq x y z
N MET A 1 -18.83 17.02 -2.05
CA MET A 1 -19.14 16.86 -0.61
C MET A 1 -19.63 15.44 -0.43
N ILE A 2 -18.75 14.57 0.05
CA ILE A 2 -19.05 13.15 0.26
C ILE A 2 -20.10 13.02 1.36
N PRO A 3 -21.25 12.37 1.09
CA PRO A 3 -22.29 12.18 2.10
C PRO A 3 -21.83 11.24 3.21
N ASP A 4 -22.45 11.33 4.39
CA ASP A 4 -22.20 10.39 5.49
C ASP A 4 -22.64 8.98 5.08
N PRO A 5 -21.77 7.94 5.17
CA PRO A 5 -22.14 6.57 4.85
C PRO A 5 -23.34 6.02 5.64
N ALA A 6 -23.62 6.53 6.84
CA ALA A 6 -24.78 6.13 7.65
C ALA A 6 -26.11 6.60 7.05
N THR A 7 -26.11 7.71 6.31
CA THR A 7 -27.30 8.28 5.67
C THR A 7 -27.42 7.88 4.20
N ARG A 8 -26.28 7.73 3.51
CA ARG A 8 -26.22 7.29 2.11
C ARG A 8 -25.05 6.33 1.91
N ALA A 9 -25.35 5.04 2.06
CA ALA A 9 -24.35 3.97 1.99
C ALA A 9 -23.63 3.86 0.63
N CYS A 10 -24.28 4.29 -0.46
CA CYS A 10 -23.73 4.23 -1.81
C CYS A 10 -24.04 5.50 -2.61
N ILE A 11 -23.05 5.98 -3.33
CA ILE A 11 -23.19 7.03 -4.34
C ILE A 11 -23.10 6.44 -5.76
N THR A 12 -23.47 7.24 -6.74
CA THR A 12 -23.30 6.89 -8.15
C THR A 12 -21.83 6.94 -8.55
N ALA A 13 -21.47 6.24 -9.63
CA ALA A 13 -20.12 6.31 -10.18
C ALA A 13 -19.71 7.75 -10.54
N ASP A 14 -20.66 8.53 -11.05
CA ASP A 14 -20.42 9.90 -11.47
C ASP A 14 -20.08 10.84 -10.32
N GLU A 15 -20.82 10.72 -9.21
CA GLU A 15 -20.50 11.42 -7.97
C GLU A 15 -19.12 11.00 -7.47
N ALA A 16 -18.79 9.70 -7.49
CA ALA A 16 -17.47 9.23 -7.09
C ALA A 16 -16.34 9.81 -7.96
N PHE A 17 -16.55 9.94 -9.28
CA PHE A 17 -15.57 10.55 -10.18
C PHE A 17 -15.33 12.02 -9.87
N ALA A 18 -16.41 12.76 -9.59
CA ALA A 18 -16.34 14.16 -9.21
C ALA A 18 -15.56 14.35 -7.90
N GLU A 19 -15.77 13.49 -6.90
CA GLU A 19 -15.04 13.56 -5.63
C GLU A 19 -13.55 13.15 -5.79
N LEU A 20 -13.23 12.27 -6.74
CA LEU A 20 -11.85 11.91 -7.10
C LEU A 20 -11.18 12.92 -8.03
N GLY A 21 -11.90 13.92 -8.54
CA GLY A 21 -11.36 14.91 -9.47
C GLY A 21 -11.03 14.37 -10.87
N ILE A 22 -11.64 13.26 -11.28
CA ILE A 22 -11.42 12.64 -12.60
C ILE A 22 -12.61 12.81 -13.54
N ASP A 23 -12.34 12.89 -14.84
CA ASP A 23 -13.39 12.90 -15.84
C ASP A 23 -14.11 11.54 -15.96
N ARG A 24 -15.37 11.60 -16.39
CA ARG A 24 -16.26 10.42 -16.54
C ARG A 24 -15.62 9.35 -17.42
N THR A 25 -14.98 9.74 -18.52
CA THR A 25 -14.35 8.80 -19.45
C THR A 25 -13.25 8.00 -18.77
N THR A 26 -12.36 8.67 -18.04
CA THR A 26 -11.30 8.03 -17.26
C THR A 26 -11.87 7.14 -16.17
N GLY A 27 -12.89 7.62 -15.44
CA GLY A 27 -13.56 6.85 -14.39
C GLY A 27 -14.20 5.56 -14.90
N TYR A 28 -15.00 5.63 -15.96
CA TYR A 28 -15.64 4.44 -16.54
C TYR A 28 -14.62 3.47 -17.14
N ARG A 29 -13.54 3.98 -17.75
CA ARG A 29 -12.44 3.14 -18.26
C ARG A 29 -11.76 2.38 -17.13
N ALA A 30 -11.39 3.05 -16.04
CA ALA A 30 -10.77 2.41 -14.88
C ALA A 30 -11.69 1.36 -14.24
N ILE A 31 -12.99 1.65 -14.15
CA ILE A 31 -13.99 0.67 -13.69
C ILE A 31 -14.02 -0.54 -14.61
N LYS A 32 -14.04 -0.34 -15.93
CA LYS A 32 -14.06 -1.42 -16.93
C LYS A 32 -12.78 -2.27 -16.87
N GLU A 33 -11.63 -1.63 -16.68
CA GLU A 33 -10.31 -2.27 -16.58
C GLU A 33 -10.04 -2.91 -15.22
N GLY A 34 -10.88 -2.62 -14.21
CA GLY A 34 -10.70 -3.13 -12.84
C GLY A 34 -9.59 -2.40 -12.06
N THR A 35 -9.16 -1.24 -12.54
CA THR A 35 -8.09 -0.40 -11.95
C THR A 35 -8.63 0.73 -11.08
N PHE A 36 -9.95 0.79 -10.89
CA PHE A 36 -10.57 1.80 -10.03
C PHE A 36 -10.13 1.60 -8.57
N PRO A 37 -9.75 2.68 -7.84
CA PRO A 37 -9.05 2.56 -6.56
C PRO A 37 -9.94 2.09 -5.40
N VAL A 38 -11.26 2.04 -5.60
CA VAL A 38 -12.23 1.58 -4.60
C VAL A 38 -13.13 0.47 -5.17
N PRO A 39 -13.71 -0.40 -4.32
CA PRO A 39 -14.65 -1.41 -4.76
C PRO A 39 -15.88 -0.80 -5.43
N VAL A 40 -16.37 -1.48 -6.48
CA VAL A 40 -17.54 -1.05 -7.26
C VAL A 40 -18.59 -2.16 -7.27
N ILE A 41 -19.83 -1.79 -6.92
CA ILE A 41 -20.99 -2.68 -6.95
C ILE A 41 -21.70 -2.49 -8.29
N ARG A 42 -21.85 -3.57 -9.06
CA ARG A 42 -22.58 -3.58 -10.34
C ARG A 42 -23.90 -4.33 -10.19
N VAL A 43 -25.00 -3.66 -10.52
CA VAL A 43 -26.36 -4.25 -10.54
C VAL A 43 -26.98 -3.98 -11.91
N GLY A 44 -26.84 -4.94 -12.82
CA GLY A 44 -27.23 -4.77 -14.22
C GLY A 44 -26.46 -3.60 -14.86
N ARG A 45 -27.17 -2.54 -15.24
CA ARG A 45 -26.59 -1.31 -15.81
C ARG A 45 -26.18 -0.28 -14.76
N LEU A 46 -26.57 -0.47 -13.49
CA LEU A 46 -26.26 0.46 -12.42
C LEU A 46 -24.88 0.18 -11.85
N ILE A 47 -24.13 1.24 -11.65
CA ILE A 47 -22.82 1.23 -10.99
C ILE A 47 -22.93 2.07 -9.72
N ARG A 48 -22.60 1.46 -8.59
CA ARG A 48 -22.60 2.08 -7.27
C ARG A 48 -21.24 1.97 -6.61
N VAL A 49 -20.82 3.04 -5.96
CA VAL A 49 -19.59 3.10 -5.19
C VAL A 49 -19.96 3.22 -3.71
N PRO A 50 -19.46 2.32 -2.84
CA PRO A 50 -19.68 2.42 -1.40
C PRO A 50 -19.05 3.70 -0.86
N THR A 51 -19.86 4.53 -0.22
CA THR A 51 -19.44 5.83 0.30
C THR A 51 -18.34 5.67 1.36
N ALA A 52 -18.43 4.63 2.19
CA ALA A 52 -17.43 4.34 3.23
C ALA A 52 -16.05 4.01 2.64
N ALA A 53 -15.99 3.30 1.51
CA ALA A 53 -14.71 2.95 0.88
C ALA A 53 -14.06 4.17 0.22
N LEU A 54 -14.88 5.00 -0.46
CA LEU A 54 -14.41 6.26 -1.03
C LEU A 54 -13.90 7.22 0.04
N ARG A 55 -14.62 7.33 1.15
CA ARG A 55 -14.21 8.17 2.27
C ARG A 55 -12.90 7.72 2.90
N ARG A 56 -12.73 6.41 3.17
CA ARG A 56 -11.47 5.86 3.69
C ARG A 56 -10.26 6.12 2.79
N LEU A 57 -10.45 6.10 1.47
CA LEU A 57 -9.39 6.41 0.52
C LEU A 57 -8.96 7.89 0.59
N LEU A 58 -9.90 8.78 0.87
CA LEU A 58 -9.68 10.23 0.86
C LEU A 58 -9.33 10.80 2.25
N ASP A 59 -9.76 10.15 3.32
CA ASP A 59 -9.38 10.44 4.72
C ASP A 59 -7.92 9.97 5.01
N ALA A 60 -7.01 9.98 4.03
CA ALA A 60 -5.64 9.51 4.14
C ALA A 60 -4.71 10.49 4.90
N ASP A 61 -5.17 10.95 6.07
CA ASP A 61 -4.37 11.60 7.10
C ASP A 61 -4.80 10.96 8.44
N ASP A 62 -4.09 9.92 8.89
CA ASP A 62 -3.62 9.76 10.29
C ASP A 62 -2.82 8.45 10.56
N ASP A 63 -2.86 7.41 9.70
CA ASP A 63 -2.19 6.12 10.03
C ASP A 63 -0.77 5.94 9.41
N ASP A 64 -0.30 6.85 8.56
CA ASP A 64 1.01 6.74 7.87
C ASP A 64 2.04 7.84 8.25
N LEU A 65 1.79 8.64 9.29
CA LEU A 65 2.84 9.46 9.93
C LEU A 65 3.50 8.75 11.12
N GLU A 66 3.00 7.60 11.54
CA GLU A 66 3.78 6.63 12.33
C GLU A 66 4.70 5.84 11.39
N ASN A 67 5.55 6.53 10.63
CA ASN A 67 6.86 5.94 10.37
C ASN A 67 7.49 5.83 11.76
N PRO A 68 7.61 4.62 12.39
CA PRO A 68 8.38 4.53 13.61
C PRO A 68 9.71 5.16 13.24
N THR A 69 10.06 6.22 13.96
CA THR A 69 11.36 6.87 13.82
C THR A 69 12.34 5.71 13.79
N VAL A 70 12.92 5.45 12.62
CA VAL A 70 14.12 4.63 12.54
C VAL A 70 15.09 5.47 13.35
N THR A 71 15.15 5.20 14.65
CA THR A 71 16.25 5.64 15.48
C THR A 71 17.40 4.85 14.90
N ASP A 72 18.00 5.46 13.87
CA ASP A 72 19.33 5.13 13.43
C ASP A 72 20.23 5.42 14.64
N HIS A 73 20.22 4.46 15.57
CA HIS A 73 21.23 4.29 16.59
C HIS A 73 22.29 3.37 15.98
N TYR A 74 22.69 3.64 14.73
CA TYR A 74 23.94 3.15 14.16
C TYR A 74 25.03 4.18 14.50
N ASP A 75 25.31 4.33 15.79
CA ASP A 75 26.55 4.93 16.30
C ASP A 75 26.53 4.76 17.82
N ASP A 76 26.81 3.54 18.28
CA ASP A 76 27.71 3.23 19.41
C ASP A 76 27.77 1.70 19.59
N ASP A 77 28.14 0.95 18.54
CA ASP A 77 28.65 -0.41 18.74
C ASP A 77 30.18 -0.32 18.65
N PRO A 78 30.90 -0.41 19.77
CA PRO A 78 32.36 -0.40 19.76
C PRO A 78 32.82 -1.74 19.20
N THR A 79 32.83 -1.87 17.87
CA THR A 79 33.63 -2.87 17.18
C THR A 79 35.10 -2.50 17.36
N THR A 80 35.63 -2.74 18.55
CA THR A 80 37.05 -2.80 18.86
C THR A 80 37.21 -3.87 19.92
N GLU A 81 37.27 -5.11 19.47
CA GLU A 81 38.29 -6.06 19.88
C GLU A 81 38.23 -7.27 18.94
N MET A 82 39.15 -7.30 17.98
CA MET A 82 39.61 -8.59 17.48
C MET A 82 40.27 -9.32 18.66
N PRO A 83 39.89 -10.57 18.93
CA PRO A 83 40.95 -11.57 18.89
C PRO A 83 40.54 -12.91 18.27
N ALA A 84 41.60 -13.57 17.81
CA ALA A 84 41.73 -14.99 17.48
C ALA A 84 41.15 -15.46 16.15
N SER A 85 41.99 -15.38 15.12
CA SER A 85 41.94 -16.26 13.96
C SER A 85 41.76 -17.73 14.37
N PRO A 86 40.77 -18.47 13.85
CA PRO A 86 40.84 -19.92 13.89
C PRO A 86 41.83 -20.38 12.81
N ALA A 87 42.85 -21.12 13.22
CA ALA A 87 43.79 -21.76 12.30
C ALA A 87 43.05 -22.78 11.42
N LEU A 88 42.72 -22.39 10.19
CA LEU A 88 42.19 -23.31 9.19
C LEU A 88 43.29 -24.30 8.79
N ARG A 89 43.11 -25.57 9.15
CA ARG A 89 44.02 -26.66 8.77
C ARG A 89 43.73 -27.04 7.32
N LEU A 90 44.69 -26.78 6.43
CA LEU A 90 44.61 -27.19 5.02
C LEU A 90 44.60 -28.72 4.92
N VAL A 91 43.48 -29.29 4.46
CA VAL A 91 43.42 -30.70 4.06
C VAL A 91 43.99 -30.82 2.64
N PRO A 92 44.98 -31.69 2.39
CA PRO A 92 45.44 -31.95 1.02
C PRO A 92 44.32 -32.64 0.22
N ARG A 93 44.08 -32.15 -1.00
CA ARG A 93 43.19 -32.79 -1.99
C ARG A 93 43.76 -34.17 -2.34
N PRO A 94 43.02 -35.27 -2.21
CA PRO A 94 43.38 -36.49 -2.91
C PRO A 94 43.05 -36.32 -4.40
N GLU A 95 44.08 -36.48 -5.23
CA GLU A 95 43.98 -36.58 -6.69
C GLU A 95 43.31 -37.91 -7.08
N LEU A 96 42.55 -37.86 -8.18
CA LEU A 96 41.88 -39.00 -8.79
C LEU A 96 42.88 -40.12 -9.17
N ALA A 97 42.45 -41.37 -9.00
CA ALA A 97 42.96 -42.54 -9.71
C ALA A 97 41.79 -43.38 -10.23
#